data_AF-A0A2M8PJH7-F1
#
_entry.id   AF-A0A2M8PJH7-F1
#
_cell.length_a   1.000
_cell.length_b   1.000
_cell.length_c   1.000
_cell.angle_alpha   90.00
_cell.angle_beta   90.00
_cell.angle_gamma   90.00
#
_symmetry.space_group_name_H-M   'P 1'
#
loop_
_entity.id
_entity.type
_entity.pdbx_description
1 polymer ?
#
loop_
_entity_poly.entity_id
_entity_poly.type
_entity_poly.pdbx_seq_one_letter_code
_entity_poly.pdbx_strand_id
1 'polypeptide(L)'
;MPTYVNLEPALLQWQARHEERMTYETLAKRAGISIAALYRIKSGNMITPDLRKINALCKVLECEPGDLIVRESTGPSNEATQLEVERREIL
;
A
#
# COMPACT_ATOMS: atom_id res chain seq x y z
N MET A 1 -16.12 4.86 -6.67
CA MET A 1 -14.88 4.45 -7.35
C MET A 1 -14.03 3.79 -6.31
N PRO A 2 -13.84 2.47 -6.34
CA PRO A 2 -13.16 1.83 -5.25
C PRO A 2 -11.68 2.22 -5.25
N THR A 3 -11.22 2.64 -4.10
CA THR A 3 -9.83 3.04 -3.82
C THR A 3 -9.39 2.19 -2.66
N TYR A 4 -8.17 1.65 -2.72
CA TYR A 4 -7.61 0.80 -1.68
C TYR A 4 -6.29 1.37 -1.19
N VAL A 5 -5.82 0.86 -0.05
CA VAL A 5 -4.53 1.25 0.51
C VAL A 5 -3.51 0.17 0.21
N ASN A 6 -2.42 0.53 -0.47
CA ASN A 6 -1.29 -0.35 -0.70
C ASN A 6 -0.07 0.12 0.10
N LEU A 7 0.35 -0.69 1.07
CA LEU A 7 1.52 -0.40 1.91
C LEU A 7 2.84 -0.90 1.32
N GLU A 8 2.77 -1.80 0.33
CA GLU A 8 3.93 -2.55 -0.13
C GLU A 8 5.02 -1.66 -0.78
N PRO A 9 4.70 -0.71 -1.66
CA PRO A 9 5.73 0.18 -2.24
C PRO A 9 6.47 0.99 -1.17
N ALA A 10 5.74 1.60 -0.23
CA ALA A 10 6.33 2.40 0.84
C ALA A 10 7.15 1.54 1.82
N LEU A 11 6.69 0.33 2.12
CA LEU A 11 7.44 -0.62 2.96
C LEU A 11 8.77 -0.99 2.30
N LEU A 12 8.77 -1.35 1.02
CA LEU A 12 9.97 -1.71 0.28
C LEU A 12 10.96 -0.55 0.18
N GLN A 13 10.48 0.66 -0.09
CA GLN A 13 11.31 1.88 -0.10
C GLN A 13 11.92 2.16 1.27
N TRP A 14 11.15 2.03 2.33
CA TRP A 14 11.66 2.19 3.69
C TRP A 14 12.77 1.18 4.00
N GLN A 15 12.55 -0.10 3.67
CA GLN A 15 13.53 -1.16 3.88
C GLN A 15 14.82 -0.94 3.09
N ALA A 16 14.71 -0.46 1.84
CA ALA A 16 15.88 -0.14 1.03
C ALA A 16 16.69 1.04 1.61
N ARG A 17 16.03 2.08 2.13
CA ARG A 17 16.69 3.23 2.77
C ARG A 17 17.40 2.88 4.08
N HIS A 18 16.84 1.95 4.85
CA HIS A 18 17.33 1.59 6.19
C HIS A 18 18.19 0.33 6.23
N GLU A 19 18.29 -0.40 5.11
CA GLU A 19 18.95 -1.71 5.03
C GLU A 19 18.42 -2.71 6.09
N GLU A 20 17.16 -2.54 6.53
CA GLU A 20 16.50 -3.31 7.58
C GLU A 20 15.24 -4.00 7.05
N ARG A 21 14.90 -5.17 7.60
CA ARG A 21 13.60 -5.81 7.34
C ARG A 21 12.52 -5.27 8.26
N MET A 22 11.40 -4.83 7.67
CA MET A 22 10.21 -4.40 8.40
C MET A 22 9.10 -5.44 8.25
N THR A 23 8.57 -5.95 9.37
CA THR A 23 7.36 -6.78 9.38
C THR A 23 6.12 -5.93 9.65
N TYR A 24 4.93 -6.43 9.28
CA TYR A 24 3.69 -5.71 9.56
C TYR A 24 3.39 -5.61 11.06
N GLU A 25 3.78 -6.60 11.87
CA GLU A 25 3.69 -6.54 13.33
C GLU A 25 4.55 -5.42 13.89
N THR A 26 5.78 -5.29 13.38
CA THR A 26 6.72 -4.25 13.80
C THR A 26 6.22 -2.88 13.37
N LEU A 27 5.74 -2.76 12.13
CA LEU A 27 5.16 -1.52 11.60
C LEU A 27 3.95 -1.08 12.42
N ALA A 28 3.01 -1.98 12.70
CA ALA A 28 1.83 -1.68 13.53
C ALA A 28 2.25 -1.19 14.92
N LYS A 29 3.23 -1.86 15.55
CA LYS A 29 3.79 -1.46 16.84
C LYS A 29 4.43 -0.07 16.79
N ARG A 30 5.29 0.20 15.79
CA ARG A 30 5.96 1.50 15.60
C ARG A 30 4.94 2.62 15.33
N ALA A 31 3.88 2.33 14.58
CA ALA A 31 2.82 3.29 14.26
C ALA A 31 1.78 3.47 15.39
N GLY A 32 1.86 2.71 16.48
CA GLY A 32 0.91 2.79 17.60
C GLY A 32 -0.51 2.35 17.24
N ILE A 33 -0.66 1.42 16.28
CA ILE A 33 -1.95 0.84 15.90
C ILE A 33 -1.97 -0.67 16.14
N SER A 34 -3.17 -1.26 16.26
CA SER A 34 -3.27 -2.71 16.34
C SER A 34 -2.95 -3.36 14.99
N ILE A 35 -2.34 -4.55 15.02
CA ILE A 35 -2.09 -5.35 13.81
C ILE A 35 -3.38 -5.65 13.04
N ALA A 36 -4.49 -5.84 13.74
CA ALA A 36 -5.81 -6.01 13.14
C ALA A 36 -6.33 -4.75 12.43
N ALA A 37 -5.98 -3.54 12.90
CA ALA A 37 -6.28 -2.31 12.19
C ALA A 37 -5.43 -2.19 10.91
N LEU A 38 -4.14 -2.54 10.98
CA LEU A 38 -3.26 -2.55 9.81
C LEU A 38 -3.79 -3.53 8.74
N TYR A 39 -4.16 -4.76 9.10
CA TYR A 39 -4.67 -5.73 8.12
C TYR A 39 -5.99 -5.32 7.48
N ARG A 40 -6.87 -4.64 8.22
CA ARG A 40 -8.07 -4.02 7.63
C ARG A 40 -7.73 -2.92 6.63
N ILE A 41 -6.71 -2.11 6.89
CA ILE A 41 -6.23 -1.08 5.96
C ILE A 41 -5.65 -1.74 4.70
N LYS A 42 -4.71 -2.69 4.85
CA LYS A 42 -4.03 -3.36 3.72
C LYS A 42 -4.98 -4.17 2.83
N SER A 43 -5.97 -4.83 3.41
CA SER A 43 -6.85 -5.73 2.64
C SER A 43 -7.87 -4.99 1.76
N GLY A 44 -7.97 -3.66 1.83
CA GLY A 44 -8.96 -2.90 1.07
C GLY A 44 -10.41 -3.05 1.59
N ASN A 45 -10.66 -3.93 2.56
CA ASN A 45 -11.98 -4.17 3.15
C ASN A 45 -12.41 -3.11 4.18
N MET A 46 -11.87 -1.90 4.08
CA MET A 46 -12.12 -0.85 5.04
C MET A 46 -13.34 -0.03 4.62
N ILE A 47 -14.40 -0.09 5.42
CA ILE A 47 -15.65 0.65 5.19
C ILE A 47 -15.40 2.17 5.23
N THR A 48 -14.46 2.63 6.06
CA THR A 48 -14.11 4.06 6.17
C THR A 48 -12.63 4.23 6.46
N PRO A 49 -11.86 4.86 5.57
CA PRO A 49 -10.44 5.10 5.80
C PRO A 49 -10.21 6.08 6.94
N ASP A 50 -9.60 5.61 8.04
CA ASP A 50 -9.15 6.48 9.11
C ASP A 50 -7.81 7.13 8.72
N LEU A 51 -7.89 8.35 8.19
CA LEU A 51 -6.73 9.12 7.76
C LEU A 51 -5.70 9.33 8.89
N ARG A 52 -6.11 9.30 10.17
CA ARG A 52 -5.16 9.41 11.29
C ARG A 52 -4.27 8.17 11.38
N LYS A 53 -4.83 6.99 11.14
CA LYS A 53 -4.06 5.73 11.12
C LYS A 53 -3.14 5.68 9.90
N ILE A 54 -3.61 6.14 8.75
CA ILE A 54 -2.79 6.25 7.54
C ILE A 54 -1.63 7.21 7.79
N ASN A 55 -1.88 8.38 8.37
CA ASN A 55 -0.83 9.33 8.74
C ASN A 55 0.18 8.73 9.74
N ALA A 56 -0.29 7.96 10.73
CA ALA A 56 0.60 7.27 11.66
C ALA A 56 1.52 6.25 10.96
N LEU A 57 1.01 5.51 9.97
CA LEU A 57 1.82 4.62 9.13
C LEU A 57 2.83 5.40 8.29
N CYS A 58 2.40 6.50 7.66
CA CYS A 58 3.22 7.38 6.83
C CYS A 58 4.41 7.96 7.61
N LYS A 59 4.20 8.36 8.87
CA LYS A 59 5.28 8.85 9.75
C LYS A 59 6.37 7.82 10.02
N VAL A 60 6.02 6.53 10.08
CA VAL A 60 7.00 5.45 10.27
C VAL A 60 7.68 5.08 8.95
N LEU A 61 6.91 5.04 7.86
CA LEU A 61 7.41 4.65 6.54
C LEU A 61 8.10 5.78 5.77
N GLU A 62 8.07 7.01 6.31
CA GLU A 62 8.63 8.21 5.68
C GLU A 62 8.09 8.41 4.26
N CYS A 63 6.77 8.38 4.13
CA CYS A 63 6.02 8.62 2.90
C CYS A 63 4.82 9.55 3.16
N GLU A 64 4.15 9.99 2.10
CA GLU A 64 2.92 10.78 2.17
C GLU A 64 1.67 9.88 2.06
N PRO A 65 0.51 10.29 2.60
CA PRO A 65 -0.74 9.51 2.48
C PRO A 65 -1.14 9.21 1.04
N GLY A 66 -0.80 10.11 0.11
CA GLY A 66 -1.05 9.93 -1.32
C GLY A 66 -0.28 8.76 -1.94
N ASP A 67 0.87 8.42 -1.39
CA ASP A 67 1.70 7.30 -1.87
C ASP A 67 1.06 5.94 -1.56
N LEU A 68 0.17 5.89 -0.57
CA LEU A 68 -0.48 4.66 -0.13
C LEU A 68 -1.85 4.45 -0.77
N ILE A 69 -2.49 5.47 -1.31
CA ILE A 69 -3.86 5.40 -1.83
C ILE A 69 -3.83 5.08 -3.32
N VAL A 70 -4.39 3.92 -3.68
CA VAL A 70 -4.42 3.43 -5.06
C VAL A 70 -5.85 3.42 -5.58
N ARG A 71 -6.01 3.86 -6.82
CA ARG A 71 -7.27 3.73 -7.57
C ARG A 71 -7.42 2.27 -8.02
N GLU A 72 -8.57 1.65 -7.71
CA GLU A 72 -8.90 0.38 -8.34
C GLU A 72 -9.20 0.61 -9.83
N SER A 73 -8.58 -0.22 -10.68
CA SER A 73 -8.80 -0.19 -12.12
C SER A 73 -10.24 -0.63 -12.42
N THR A 74 -11.13 0.34 -12.66
CA THR A 74 -12.52 0.07 -13.05
C THR A 74 -12.69 -0.13 -14.56
N GLY A 75 -11.61 -0.38 -15.30
CA GLY A 75 -11.67 -0.75 -16.71
C GLY A 75 -12.07 -2.22 -16.86
N PRO A 76 -12.64 -2.64 -18.01
CA PRO A 76 -12.75 -4.06 -18.27
C PRO A 76 -11.33 -4.64 -18.18
N SER A 77 -11.13 -5.66 -17.34
CA SER A 77 -9.95 -6.51 -17.41
C SER A 77 -10.01 -7.27 -18.73
N ASN A 78 -9.84 -6.57 -19.84
CA ASN A 78 -9.65 -7.18 -21.14
C ASN A 78 -8.24 -7.74 -21.11
N GLU A 79 -8.12 -9.05 -21.29
CA GLU A 79 -6.86 -9.79 -21.53
C GLU A 79 -5.93 -9.07 -22.55
N ALA A 80 -6.50 -8.21 -23.40
CA ALA A 80 -5.77 -7.29 -24.29
C ALA A 80 -4.78 -6.34 -23.56
N THR A 81 -5.09 -5.84 -22.36
CA THR A 81 -4.20 -4.93 -21.61
C THR A 81 -2.99 -5.68 -21.04
N GLN A 82 -3.17 -6.97 -20.71
CA GLN A 82 -2.12 -7.83 -20.17
C GLN A 82 -1.07 -8.16 -21.25
N LEU A 83 -1.52 -8.39 -22.48
CA LEU A 83 -0.66 -8.62 -23.65
C LEU A 83 0.13 -7.36 -24.09
N GLU A 84 -0.41 -6.16 -23.83
CA GLU A 84 0.23 -4.89 -24.23
C GLU A 84 1.34 -4.45 -23.27
N VAL A 85 1.23 -4.80 -21.98
CA VAL A 85 2.30 -4.62 -20.98
C VAL A 85 3.44 -5.60 -21.26
N GLU A 86 3.16 -6.88 -21.51
CA GLU A 86 4.18 -7.90 -21.84
C GLU A 86 4.96 -7.55 -23.12
N ARG A 87 4.32 -6.93 -24.11
CA ARG A 87 5.00 -6.51 -25.35
C ARG A 87 5.98 -5.35 -25.15
N ARG A 88 5.81 -4.53 -24.12
CA ARG A 88 6.71 -3.40 -23.82
C ARG A 88 7.97 -3.81 -23.06
N GLU A 89 8.00 -4.98 -22.41
CA GLU A 89 9.17 -5.47 -21.68
C GLU A 89 10.19 -6.21 -22.57
N ILE A 90 9.92 -6.36 -23.88
CA ILE A 90 10.80 -7.06 -24.85
C ILE A 90 11.43 -6.08 -25.87
N LEU A 91 11.27 -4.76 -25.70
CA LEU A 91 11.99 -3.73 -26.47
C LEU A 91 12.92 -2.94 -25.56
#